data_AF-A0A5Q4TE11-F1
#
_entry.id   AF-A0A5Q4TE11-F1
#
_cell.length_a   1.000
_cell.length_b   1.000
_cell.length_c   1.000
_cell.angle_alpha   90.00
_cell.angle_beta   90.00
_cell.angle_gamma   90.00
#
_symmetry.space_group_name_H-M   'P 1'
#
loop_
_entity.id
_entity.type
_entity.pdbx_description
1 polymer ?
#
loop_
_entity_poly.entity_id
_entity_poly.type
_entity_poly.pdbx_seq_one_letter_code
_entity_poly.pdbx_strand_id
1 'polypeptide(L)'
;MIFMITSLLRRRAAVLVLSLSALLAPAAASASPGAAPAPAAAAPSAAAAPSAAAAAACPVVTDRLHAAADRRVDVERITPEPAYRSTCGQLYRADGRGPEIVFEQGFHPKAPLDGQYDIEKYVLVNQPSPFVSTTYDHDLYKQWKSAWNYYIDAPGGVDVNRTIGDTHKWADQVEVAFPGGIAREFIVGVCPVDKQTKREIMAECVDNPHYEPWRG
;
A
#
# COMPACT_ATOMS: atom_id res chain seq x y z
N MET A 1 -19.46 -53.68 1.32
CA MET A 1 -19.96 -52.91 2.48
C MET A 1 -19.97 -51.45 2.08
N ILE A 2 -21.15 -50.93 1.78
CA ILE A 2 -21.42 -49.57 1.32
C ILE A 2 -21.95 -48.82 2.54
N PHE A 3 -21.29 -47.74 2.95
CA PHE A 3 -21.86 -46.77 3.90
C PHE A 3 -21.86 -45.39 3.24
N MET A 4 -23.04 -45.03 2.74
CA MET A 4 -23.38 -43.73 2.19
C MET A 4 -24.15 -43.00 3.30
N ILE A 5 -23.49 -42.08 4.01
CA ILE A 5 -24.13 -41.25 5.03
C ILE A 5 -24.37 -39.87 4.41
N THR A 6 -25.60 -39.68 3.95
CA THR A 6 -26.17 -38.39 3.57
C THR A 6 -26.62 -37.66 4.85
N SER A 7 -26.06 -36.48 5.13
CA SER A 7 -26.54 -35.61 6.21
C SER A 7 -27.07 -34.30 5.62
N LEU A 8 -28.35 -34.06 5.89
CA LEU A 8 -29.18 -33.00 5.34
C LEU A 8 -28.90 -31.65 6.03
N LEU A 9 -28.50 -30.65 5.26
CA LEU A 9 -28.40 -29.26 5.70
C LEU A 9 -29.80 -28.70 6.01
N ARG A 10 -30.08 -28.41 7.29
CA ARG A 10 -31.20 -27.56 7.70
C ARG A 10 -30.77 -26.09 7.68
N ARG A 11 -31.19 -25.37 6.62
CA ARG A 11 -31.11 -23.90 6.56
C ARG A 11 -32.19 -23.30 7.45
N ARG A 12 -31.80 -22.57 8.50
CA ARG A 12 -32.69 -21.68 9.25
C ARG A 12 -32.50 -20.26 8.73
N ALA A 13 -33.51 -19.72 8.06
CA ALA A 13 -33.58 -18.31 7.69
C ALA A 13 -34.06 -17.51 8.92
N ALA A 14 -33.30 -16.51 9.34
CA ALA A 14 -33.71 -15.54 10.35
C ALA A 14 -34.10 -14.24 9.62
N VAL A 15 -35.33 -13.80 9.82
CA VAL A 15 -35.88 -12.52 9.35
C VAL A 15 -35.50 -11.47 10.40
N LEU A 16 -34.70 -10.48 10.00
CA LEU A 16 -34.36 -9.30 10.80
C LEU A 16 -35.21 -8.13 10.31
N VAL A 17 -36.11 -7.67 11.19
CA VAL A 17 -36.92 -6.46 11.01
C VAL A 17 -36.11 -5.29 11.57
N LEU A 18 -35.69 -4.33 10.74
CA LEU A 18 -35.16 -3.04 11.18
C LEU A 18 -36.28 -2.00 11.12
N SER A 19 -36.71 -1.51 12.28
CA SER A 19 -37.54 -0.31 12.41
C SER A 19 -36.66 0.92 12.46
N LEU A 20 -36.78 1.79 11.46
CA LEU A 20 -36.15 3.11 11.37
C LEU A 20 -37.15 4.15 11.91
N SER A 21 -36.81 4.85 12.98
CA SER A 21 -37.59 5.99 13.48
C SER A 21 -36.71 7.23 13.45
N ALA A 22 -36.98 8.10 12.47
CA ALA A 22 -36.41 9.44 12.36
C ALA A 22 -37.19 10.40 13.27
N LEU A 23 -36.49 11.14 14.13
CA LEU A 23 -37.03 12.29 14.84
C LEU A 23 -36.31 13.54 14.34
N LEU A 24 -37.03 14.35 13.57
CA LEU A 24 -36.67 15.74 13.28
C LEU A 24 -37.10 16.61 14.47
N ALA A 25 -36.20 17.45 14.97
CA ALA A 25 -36.51 18.52 15.90
C ALA A 25 -36.20 19.88 15.23
N PRO A 26 -37.17 20.82 15.17
CA PRO A 26 -36.94 22.18 14.69
C PRO A 26 -36.48 23.08 15.84
N ALA A 27 -35.35 23.79 15.67
CA ALA A 27 -34.94 24.85 16.57
C ALA A 27 -35.48 26.20 16.05
N ALA A 28 -36.35 26.82 16.84
CA ALA A 28 -36.96 28.11 16.59
C ALA A 28 -35.97 29.26 16.81
N ALA A 29 -36.09 30.27 15.94
CA ALA A 29 -35.41 31.55 16.05
C ALA A 29 -36.09 32.44 17.10
N SER A 30 -35.30 33.06 17.96
CA SER A 30 -35.71 34.16 18.83
C SER A 30 -34.83 35.38 18.53
N ALA A 31 -35.45 36.44 18.01
CA ALA A 31 -34.83 37.74 17.81
C ALA A 31 -35.24 38.70 18.92
N SER A 32 -34.29 39.51 19.41
CA SER A 32 -34.51 40.73 20.20
C SER A 32 -33.20 41.54 20.32
N PRO A 33 -33.26 42.86 20.59
CA PRO A 33 -32.72 43.86 19.67
C PRO A 33 -31.49 44.65 20.16
N GLY A 34 -30.76 45.20 19.18
CA GLY A 34 -30.08 46.50 19.17
C GLY A 34 -29.26 46.95 20.39
N ALA A 35 -27.93 46.84 20.28
CA ALA A 35 -26.98 47.68 21.00
C ALA A 35 -25.85 48.13 20.04
N ALA A 36 -25.49 49.41 20.12
CA ALA A 36 -24.54 50.12 19.26
C ALA A 36 -23.08 49.58 19.35
N PRO A 37 -22.20 49.86 18.36
CA PRO A 37 -20.90 49.23 18.27
C PRO A 37 -19.85 49.89 19.18
N ALA A 38 -19.18 49.08 19.98
CA ALA A 38 -17.93 49.45 20.66
C ALA A 38 -16.72 49.11 19.76
N PRO A 39 -15.60 49.85 19.84
CA PRO A 39 -14.47 49.66 18.95
C PRO A 39 -13.78 48.33 19.18
N ALA A 40 -13.47 47.63 18.08
CA ALA A 40 -12.81 46.34 18.07
C ALA A 40 -11.41 46.44 18.71
N ALA A 41 -11.25 45.80 19.87
CA ALA A 41 -9.94 45.45 20.39
C ALA A 41 -9.30 44.42 19.44
N ALA A 42 -8.10 44.74 18.97
CA ALA A 42 -7.33 43.88 18.08
C ALA A 42 -7.09 42.51 18.75
N ALA A 43 -7.65 41.47 18.16
CA ALA A 43 -7.31 40.09 18.51
C ALA A 43 -5.83 39.84 18.18
N PRO A 44 -5.08 39.12 19.03
CA PRO A 44 -3.72 38.72 18.69
C PRO A 44 -3.78 37.85 17.44
N SER A 45 -2.98 38.24 16.45
CA SER A 45 -2.77 37.49 15.20
C SER A 45 -2.41 36.05 15.56
N ALA A 46 -3.29 35.11 15.20
CA ALA A 46 -2.96 33.70 15.21
C ALA A 46 -1.71 33.52 14.34
N ALA A 47 -0.60 33.15 14.99
CA ALA A 47 0.61 32.78 14.30
C ALA A 47 0.25 31.78 13.21
N ALA A 48 0.53 32.15 11.96
CA ALA A 48 0.27 31.30 10.81
C ALA A 48 0.95 29.95 11.06
N ALA A 49 0.15 28.89 11.13
CA ALA A 49 0.65 27.53 10.99
C ALA A 49 1.53 27.49 9.73
N PRO A 50 2.70 26.84 9.76
CA PRO A 50 3.52 26.74 8.57
C PRO A 50 2.66 26.15 7.46
N SER A 51 2.53 26.90 6.37
CA SER A 51 1.92 26.43 5.13
C SER A 51 2.58 25.09 4.81
N ALA A 52 1.76 24.03 4.71
CA ALA A 52 2.21 22.72 4.27
C ALA A 52 3.02 22.95 2.98
N ALA A 53 4.34 22.78 3.07
CA ALA A 53 5.21 22.89 1.92
C ALA A 53 4.60 22.02 0.82
N ALA A 54 4.31 22.62 -0.33
CA ALA A 54 3.82 21.87 -1.48
C ALA A 54 4.72 20.66 -1.66
N ALA A 55 4.14 19.45 -1.69
CA ALA A 55 4.91 18.23 -1.84
C ALA A 55 5.84 18.42 -3.05
N ALA A 56 7.15 18.43 -2.80
CA ALA A 56 8.13 18.61 -3.85
C ALA A 56 7.88 17.55 -4.93
N ALA A 57 7.95 17.95 -6.20
CA ALA A 57 7.79 17.03 -7.30
C ALA A 57 8.83 15.90 -7.18
N CYS A 58 8.41 14.66 -7.44
CA CYS A 58 9.29 13.50 -7.36
C CYS A 58 10.44 13.63 -8.39
N PRO A 59 11.70 13.36 -8.02
CA PRO A 59 12.80 13.34 -8.97
C PRO A 59 12.53 12.34 -10.09
N VAL A 60 12.86 12.74 -11.32
CA VAL A 60 12.74 11.86 -12.49
C VAL A 60 13.96 10.96 -12.55
N VAL A 61 13.75 9.67 -12.34
CA VAL A 61 14.79 8.63 -12.47
C VAL A 61 14.63 7.92 -13.80
N THR A 62 15.63 8.04 -14.68
CA THR A 62 15.58 7.49 -16.05
C THR A 62 15.93 5.99 -16.08
N ASP A 63 16.81 5.53 -15.20
CA ASP A 63 17.15 4.12 -15.07
C ASP A 63 15.99 3.33 -14.46
N ARG A 64 15.35 2.46 -15.26
CA ARG A 64 14.21 1.63 -14.83
C ARG A 64 14.60 0.56 -13.80
N LEU A 65 15.89 0.26 -13.67
CA LEU A 65 16.45 -0.68 -12.69
C LEU A 65 17.19 0.05 -11.56
N HIS A 66 17.01 1.37 -11.39
CA HIS A 66 17.70 2.10 -10.33
C HIS A 66 17.47 1.48 -8.94
N ALA A 67 16.24 1.04 -8.67
CA ALA A 67 15.88 0.39 -7.42
C ALA A 67 16.27 -1.10 -7.34
N ALA A 68 16.76 -1.72 -8.41
CA ALA A 68 16.87 -3.18 -8.50
C ALA A 68 17.98 -3.76 -7.61
N ALA A 69 17.64 -4.79 -6.82
CA ALA A 69 18.62 -5.63 -6.13
C ALA A 69 19.38 -6.55 -7.11
N ASP A 70 18.73 -6.96 -8.19
CA ASP A 70 19.32 -7.74 -9.28
C ASP A 70 19.19 -6.99 -10.60
N ARG A 71 20.29 -6.34 -11.01
CA ARG A 71 20.36 -5.53 -12.23
C ARG A 71 20.51 -6.35 -13.52
N ARG A 72 20.51 -7.69 -13.46
CA ARG A 72 20.59 -8.57 -14.65
C ARG A 72 19.25 -8.75 -15.36
N VAL A 73 18.17 -8.23 -14.79
CA VAL A 73 16.83 -8.26 -15.40
C VAL A 73 16.83 -7.44 -16.69
N ASP A 74 16.15 -7.97 -17.71
CA ASP A 74 16.02 -7.30 -19.01
C ASP A 74 14.63 -6.65 -19.12
N VAL A 75 14.59 -5.33 -18.94
CA VAL A 75 13.32 -4.58 -18.92
C VAL A 75 12.58 -4.58 -20.26
N GLU A 76 13.26 -4.86 -21.37
CA GLU A 76 12.64 -4.89 -22.70
C GLU A 76 11.78 -6.14 -22.91
N ARG A 77 11.94 -7.16 -22.06
CA ARG A 77 11.13 -8.40 -22.08
C ARG A 77 9.81 -8.26 -21.36
N ILE A 78 9.60 -7.20 -20.59
CA ILE A 78 8.39 -7.00 -19.79
C ILE A 78 7.19 -6.81 -20.74
N THR A 79 6.12 -7.58 -20.52
CA THR A 79 4.88 -7.47 -21.31
C THR A 79 3.66 -7.33 -20.40
N PRO A 80 2.59 -6.63 -20.84
CA PRO A 80 2.56 -5.71 -21.98
C PRO A 80 3.44 -4.46 -21.73
N GLU A 81 3.37 -3.46 -22.62
CA GLU A 81 4.13 -2.21 -22.47
C GLU A 81 3.97 -1.62 -21.06
N PRO A 82 5.03 -1.54 -20.25
CA PRO A 82 4.91 -1.20 -18.83
C PRO A 82 4.63 0.28 -18.60
N ALA A 83 3.58 0.56 -17.83
CA ALA A 83 3.34 1.89 -17.29
C ALA A 83 4.16 2.10 -16.02
N TYR A 84 5.33 2.73 -16.13
CA TYR A 84 6.17 3.02 -14.96
C TYR A 84 5.55 4.06 -14.02
N ARG A 85 5.61 3.77 -12.72
CA ARG A 85 5.26 4.69 -11.65
C ARG A 85 6.21 5.89 -11.65
N SER A 86 5.63 7.09 -11.64
CA SER A 86 6.36 8.37 -11.60
C SER A 86 6.22 9.09 -10.25
N THR A 87 5.36 8.59 -9.37
CA THR A 87 5.24 9.08 -8.00
C THR A 87 6.34 8.47 -7.13
N CYS A 88 6.54 9.05 -5.96
CA CYS A 88 7.57 8.66 -5.01
C CYS A 88 6.98 8.44 -3.60
N GLY A 89 5.66 8.38 -3.46
CA GLY A 89 5.03 8.07 -2.18
C GLY A 89 5.47 6.70 -1.66
N GLN A 90 5.50 6.52 -0.33
CA GLN A 90 5.91 5.26 0.28
C GLN A 90 5.05 4.09 -0.23
N LEU A 91 5.69 2.94 -0.47
CA LEU A 91 5.06 1.69 -0.84
C LEU A 91 5.23 0.66 0.28
N TYR A 92 4.45 -0.41 0.21
CA TYR A 92 4.40 -1.42 1.25
C TYR A 92 4.57 -2.82 0.69
N ARG A 93 5.12 -3.71 1.50
CA ARG A 93 5.24 -5.13 1.14
C ARG A 93 5.05 -6.02 2.35
N ALA A 94 4.06 -6.90 2.27
CA ALA A 94 3.87 -7.97 3.23
C ALA A 94 4.81 -9.15 2.90
N ASP A 95 5.74 -9.50 3.79
CA ASP A 95 6.69 -10.62 3.57
C ASP A 95 6.79 -11.53 4.81
N GLY A 96 7.20 -12.78 4.57
CA GLY A 96 7.41 -13.76 5.63
C GLY A 96 8.83 -13.76 6.18
N ARG A 97 9.80 -13.23 5.42
CA ARG A 97 11.21 -13.10 5.82
C ARG A 97 11.36 -11.97 6.83
N GLY A 98 12.23 -12.17 7.82
CA GLY A 98 12.52 -11.17 8.85
C GLY A 98 13.51 -10.09 8.39
N PRO A 99 13.59 -8.97 9.15
CA PRO A 99 14.46 -7.84 8.83
C PRO A 99 15.94 -8.22 8.75
N GLU A 100 16.39 -9.21 9.53
CA GLU A 100 17.77 -9.70 9.52
C GLU A 100 18.22 -10.25 8.15
N ILE A 101 17.28 -10.69 7.32
CA ILE A 101 17.54 -11.13 5.95
C ILE A 101 17.32 -9.97 4.99
N VAL A 102 16.18 -9.29 5.12
CA VAL A 102 15.73 -8.28 4.14
C VAL A 102 16.59 -7.02 4.20
N PHE A 103 17.01 -6.57 5.37
CA PHE A 103 17.87 -5.38 5.49
C PHE A 103 19.27 -5.65 4.97
N GLU A 104 19.77 -6.89 5.05
CA GLU A 104 21.08 -7.23 4.51
C GLU A 104 21.09 -7.42 3.00
N GLN A 105 20.04 -8.03 2.44
CA GLN A 105 20.02 -8.48 1.04
C GLN A 105 19.14 -7.63 0.13
N GLY A 106 18.19 -6.88 0.70
CA GLY A 106 17.07 -6.33 -0.05
C GLY A 106 16.06 -7.41 -0.46
N PHE A 107 15.14 -7.03 -1.33
CA PHE A 107 14.18 -7.94 -1.93
C PHE A 107 14.66 -8.41 -3.31
N HIS A 108 15.26 -9.58 -3.39
CA HIS A 108 15.56 -10.21 -4.67
C HIS A 108 14.32 -10.88 -5.30
N PRO A 109 14.18 -10.82 -6.64
CA PRO A 109 13.17 -11.57 -7.37
C PRO A 109 13.49 -13.07 -7.37
N LYS A 110 12.48 -13.91 -7.58
CA LYS A 110 12.65 -15.38 -7.53
C LYS A 110 13.35 -15.94 -8.78
N ALA A 111 13.12 -15.34 -9.95
CA ALA A 111 13.65 -15.81 -11.22
C ALA A 111 13.97 -14.61 -12.14
N PRO A 112 15.09 -13.89 -11.87
CA PRO A 112 15.44 -12.67 -12.60
C PRO A 112 15.69 -12.88 -14.10
N LEU A 113 16.18 -14.06 -14.51
CA LEU A 113 16.60 -14.28 -15.91
C LEU A 113 15.56 -15.05 -16.72
N ASP A 114 14.97 -16.08 -16.15
CA ASP A 114 14.15 -17.10 -16.81
C ASP A 114 12.71 -17.18 -16.28
N GLY A 115 12.34 -16.23 -15.41
CA GLY A 115 10.99 -16.13 -14.85
C GLY A 115 9.93 -15.62 -15.82
N GLN A 116 8.71 -15.44 -15.29
CA GLN A 116 7.59 -14.84 -16.00
C GLN A 116 7.73 -13.32 -16.13
N TYR A 117 8.00 -12.81 -17.33
CA TYR A 117 8.09 -11.38 -17.62
C TYR A 117 6.74 -10.72 -17.97
N ASP A 118 5.70 -11.51 -18.23
CA ASP A 118 4.37 -10.99 -18.47
C ASP A 118 3.68 -10.63 -17.16
N ILE A 119 3.36 -9.35 -16.98
CA ILE A 119 2.78 -8.77 -15.76
C ILE A 119 1.40 -9.40 -15.47
N GLU A 120 0.55 -9.56 -16.48
CA GLU A 120 -0.78 -10.14 -16.29
C GLU A 120 -0.70 -11.59 -15.80
N LYS A 121 0.11 -12.42 -16.46
CA LYS A 121 0.34 -13.82 -16.03
C LYS A 121 0.97 -13.90 -14.65
N TYR A 122 1.91 -13.00 -14.34
CA TYR A 122 2.52 -12.92 -13.01
C TYR A 122 1.49 -12.63 -11.93
N VAL A 123 0.67 -11.59 -12.10
CA VAL A 123 -0.35 -11.14 -11.14
C VAL A 123 -1.43 -12.19 -10.92
N LEU A 124 -1.86 -12.88 -11.98
CA LEU A 124 -2.94 -13.87 -11.88
C LEU A 124 -2.52 -15.18 -11.20
N VAL A 125 -1.28 -15.63 -11.41
CA VAL A 125 -0.84 -16.99 -11.03
C VAL A 125 0.23 -17.00 -9.93
N ASN A 126 0.93 -15.89 -9.68
CA ASN A 126 2.01 -15.78 -8.69
C ASN A 126 3.11 -16.86 -8.85
N GLN A 127 3.63 -16.97 -10.07
CA GLN A 127 4.74 -17.87 -10.43
C GLN A 127 6.11 -17.17 -10.30
N PRO A 128 7.24 -17.91 -10.25
CA PRO A 128 8.57 -17.31 -10.26
C PRO A 128 8.74 -16.30 -11.40
N SER A 129 9.21 -15.10 -11.07
CA SER A 129 9.25 -13.94 -11.97
C SER A 129 10.48 -13.06 -11.66
N PRO A 130 10.82 -12.10 -12.54
CA PRO A 130 11.83 -11.09 -12.28
C PRO A 130 11.31 -9.96 -11.38
N PHE A 131 10.08 -10.06 -10.87
CA PHE A 131 9.40 -8.99 -10.15
C PHE A 131 9.37 -9.24 -8.64
N VAL A 132 9.39 -8.15 -7.89
CA VAL A 132 8.97 -8.10 -6.49
C VAL A 132 7.75 -7.20 -6.39
N SER A 133 6.60 -7.75 -5.97
CA SER A 133 5.39 -6.98 -5.72
C SER A 133 5.52 -6.09 -4.50
N THR A 134 4.99 -4.89 -4.63
CA THR A 134 4.69 -3.95 -3.55
C THR A 134 3.31 -3.37 -3.80
N THR A 135 2.79 -2.56 -2.88
CA THR A 135 1.47 -1.94 -3.03
C THR A 135 1.50 -0.48 -2.58
N TYR A 136 0.62 0.33 -3.15
CA TYR A 136 0.30 1.65 -2.61
C TYR A 136 -0.51 1.59 -1.30
N ASP A 137 -1.24 0.50 -1.05
CA ASP A 137 -2.09 0.35 0.12
C ASP A 137 -1.30 -0.12 1.34
N HIS A 138 -1.12 0.78 2.30
CA HIS A 138 -0.52 0.48 3.61
C HIS A 138 -1.16 -0.74 4.27
N ASP A 139 -2.48 -0.90 4.15
CA ASP A 139 -3.25 -1.88 4.90
C ASP A 139 -3.37 -3.24 4.21
N LEU A 140 -2.77 -3.42 3.02
CA LEU A 140 -2.89 -4.67 2.27
C LEU A 140 -2.35 -5.87 3.06
N TYR A 141 -1.39 -5.66 3.97
CA TYR A 141 -0.87 -6.71 4.86
C TYR A 141 -1.99 -7.43 5.64
N LYS A 142 -3.13 -6.77 5.91
CA LYS A 142 -4.29 -7.35 6.62
C LYS A 142 -4.98 -8.46 5.83
N GLN A 143 -4.78 -8.51 4.51
CA GLN A 143 -5.30 -9.56 3.64
C GLN A 143 -4.40 -10.80 3.61
N TRP A 144 -3.14 -10.66 4.03
CA TRP A 144 -2.13 -11.71 3.96
C TRP A 144 -1.84 -12.34 5.33
N LYS A 145 -1.18 -13.50 5.31
CA LYS A 145 -0.69 -14.18 6.54
C LYS A 145 0.80 -13.91 6.79
N SER A 146 1.33 -12.85 6.20
CA SER A 146 2.73 -12.42 6.33
C SER A 146 3.04 -12.01 7.77
N ALA A 147 4.29 -12.16 8.19
CA ALA A 147 4.72 -11.83 9.54
C ALA A 147 5.14 -10.35 9.66
N TRP A 148 5.41 -9.69 8.54
CA TRP A 148 6.01 -8.37 8.50
C TRP A 148 5.36 -7.51 7.43
N ASN A 149 5.23 -6.21 7.71
CA ASN A 149 4.90 -5.17 6.74
C ASN A 149 6.11 -4.26 6.57
N TYR A 150 6.70 -4.27 5.37
CA TYR A 150 7.87 -3.48 5.04
C TYR A 150 7.47 -2.16 4.40
N TYR A 151 8.25 -1.13 4.73
CA TYR A 151 8.08 0.24 4.27
C TYR A 151 9.17 0.52 3.23
N ILE A 152 8.76 0.95 2.05
CA ILE A 152 9.63 1.05 0.88
C ILE A 152 9.60 2.47 0.32
N ASP A 153 10.76 3.08 0.20
CA ASP A 153 10.96 4.34 -0.51
C ASP A 153 11.88 4.12 -1.70
N ALA A 154 11.28 3.71 -2.82
CA ALA A 154 11.99 3.39 -4.05
C ALA A 154 11.46 4.20 -5.24
N PRO A 155 12.31 4.65 -6.18
CA PRO A 155 11.88 5.22 -7.44
C PRO A 155 11.36 4.15 -8.39
N GLY A 156 10.41 4.53 -9.27
CA GLY A 156 9.95 3.67 -10.35
C GLY A 156 9.07 2.50 -9.87
N GLY A 157 9.28 1.35 -10.52
CA GLY A 157 8.36 0.21 -10.49
C GLY A 157 7.31 0.28 -11.61
N VAL A 158 6.80 -0.87 -12.02
CA VAL A 158 5.70 -0.99 -12.99
C VAL A 158 4.38 -0.91 -12.23
N ASP A 159 3.56 0.10 -12.53
CA ASP A 159 2.22 0.21 -11.96
C ASP A 159 1.30 -0.80 -12.66
N VAL A 160 0.86 -1.82 -11.93
CA VAL A 160 0.14 -2.96 -12.52
C VAL A 160 -1.19 -2.51 -13.10
N ASN A 161 -2.01 -1.80 -12.34
CA ASN A 161 -3.33 -1.38 -12.81
C ASN A 161 -3.25 -0.43 -14.00
N ARG A 162 -2.22 0.44 -14.06
CA ARG A 162 -2.00 1.29 -15.24
C ARG A 162 -1.48 0.53 -16.45
N THR A 163 -0.86 -0.64 -16.25
CA THR A 163 -0.27 -1.48 -17.31
C THR A 163 -1.29 -2.45 -17.90
N ILE A 164 -2.06 -3.15 -17.06
CA ILE A 164 -2.99 -4.22 -17.48
C ILE A 164 -4.48 -3.86 -17.26
N GLY A 165 -4.77 -2.64 -16.83
CA GLY A 165 -6.11 -2.19 -16.45
C GLY A 165 -6.47 -2.53 -15.00
N ASP A 166 -7.61 -2.06 -14.53
CA ASP A 166 -8.08 -2.18 -13.13
C ASP A 166 -9.30 -3.11 -12.99
N THR A 167 -9.57 -3.94 -14.00
CA THR A 167 -10.72 -4.86 -14.04
C THR A 167 -10.37 -6.31 -13.66
N HIS A 168 -9.08 -6.62 -13.50
CA HIS A 168 -8.63 -7.96 -13.12
C HIS A 168 -8.93 -8.26 -11.64
N LYS A 169 -8.91 -9.56 -11.29
CA LYS A 169 -9.26 -10.08 -9.95
C LYS A 169 -8.52 -9.42 -8.78
N TRP A 170 -7.35 -8.86 -9.03
CA TRP A 170 -6.42 -8.38 -8.01
C TRP A 170 -6.17 -6.86 -8.10
N ALA A 171 -7.02 -6.13 -8.82
CA ALA A 171 -6.84 -4.69 -9.00
C ALA A 171 -6.95 -3.89 -7.69
N ASP A 172 -7.65 -4.42 -6.70
CA ASP A 172 -7.75 -3.86 -5.34
C ASP A 172 -6.43 -3.89 -4.56
N GLN A 173 -5.46 -4.71 -4.99
CA GLN A 173 -4.13 -4.73 -4.40
C GLN A 173 -3.29 -3.52 -4.77
N VAL A 174 -3.69 -2.74 -5.79
CA VAL A 174 -3.01 -1.51 -6.25
C VAL A 174 -1.49 -1.71 -6.33
N GLU A 175 -1.10 -2.76 -7.07
CA GLU A 175 0.25 -3.30 -7.08
C GLU A 175 1.23 -2.42 -7.88
N VAL A 176 2.46 -2.32 -7.37
CA VAL A 176 3.64 -1.86 -8.10
C VAL A 176 4.66 -2.99 -8.13
N ALA A 177 4.99 -3.48 -9.33
CA ALA A 177 5.93 -4.58 -9.54
C ALA A 177 7.33 -4.03 -9.86
N PHE A 178 8.32 -4.40 -9.05
CA PHE A 178 9.71 -3.95 -9.25
C PHE A 178 10.53 -4.98 -10.03
N PRO A 179 10.89 -4.71 -11.30
CA PRO A 179 11.80 -5.57 -12.06
C PRO A 179 13.19 -5.54 -11.42
N GLY A 180 13.78 -6.71 -11.21
CA GLY A 180 15.06 -6.84 -10.51
C GLY A 180 14.94 -6.71 -8.98
N GLY A 181 13.72 -6.58 -8.46
CA GLY A 181 13.48 -6.44 -7.04
C GLY A 181 13.86 -5.07 -6.48
N ILE A 182 14.22 -5.01 -5.21
CA ILE A 182 14.40 -3.76 -4.47
C ILE A 182 15.68 -3.86 -3.62
N ALA A 183 16.68 -3.04 -3.93
CA ALA A 183 17.92 -2.96 -3.19
C ALA A 183 17.68 -2.44 -1.77
N ARG A 184 18.52 -2.84 -0.82
CA ARG A 184 18.29 -2.62 0.62
C ARG A 184 18.23 -1.14 0.99
N GLU A 185 18.96 -0.29 0.27
CA GLU A 185 19.00 1.15 0.50
C GLU A 185 17.67 1.85 0.26
N PHE A 186 16.72 1.21 -0.44
CA PHE A 186 15.36 1.72 -0.67
C PHE A 186 14.32 1.15 0.30
N ILE A 187 14.72 0.30 1.24
CA ILE A 187 13.83 -0.25 2.27
C ILE A 187 14.00 0.63 3.52
N VAL A 188 12.93 1.32 3.92
CA VAL A 188 12.97 2.26 5.05
C VAL A 188 13.04 1.51 6.38
N GLY A 189 12.25 0.45 6.51
CA GLY A 189 12.10 -0.28 7.76
C GLY A 189 10.98 -1.31 7.68
N VAL A 190 10.60 -1.83 8.84
CA VAL A 190 9.59 -2.88 8.94
C VAL A 190 8.82 -2.77 10.25
N CYS A 191 7.55 -3.19 10.24
CA CYS A 191 6.78 -3.49 11.43
C CYS A 191 6.34 -4.96 11.44
N PRO A 192 6.49 -5.69 12.56
CA PRO A 192 5.88 -7.01 12.70
C PRO A 192 4.36 -6.90 12.74
N VAL A 193 3.68 -7.93 12.26
CA VAL A 193 2.21 -8.01 12.19
C VAL A 193 1.69 -9.05 13.17
N ASP A 194 0.81 -8.62 14.07
CA ASP A 194 -0.01 -9.53 14.87
C ASP A 194 -1.04 -10.21 13.96
N LYS A 195 -0.89 -11.53 13.78
CA LYS A 195 -1.73 -12.36 12.92
C LYS A 195 -3.17 -12.52 13.42
N GLN A 196 -3.41 -12.36 14.73
CA GLN A 196 -4.74 -12.48 15.31
C GLN A 196 -5.54 -11.19 15.10
N THR A 197 -4.94 -10.05 15.42
CA THR A 197 -5.61 -8.75 15.34
C THR A 197 -5.47 -8.09 13.97
N LYS A 198 -4.58 -8.59 13.11
CA LYS A 198 -4.22 -8.02 11.80
C LYS A 198 -3.76 -6.57 11.93
N ARG A 199 -2.93 -6.30 12.93
CA ARG A 199 -2.36 -4.98 13.21
C ARG A 199 -0.85 -5.07 13.26
N GLU A 200 -0.21 -4.01 12.82
CA GLU A 200 1.21 -3.85 13.09
C GLU A 200 1.43 -3.68 14.59
N ILE A 201 2.50 -4.29 15.09
CA ILE A 201 2.98 -4.13 16.46
C ILE A 201 3.91 -2.92 16.44
N MET A 202 3.33 -1.72 16.49
CA MET A 202 4.06 -0.47 16.27
C MET A 202 5.28 -0.27 17.18
N ALA A 203 5.22 -0.78 18.41
CA ALA A 203 6.32 -0.69 19.37
C ALA A 203 7.54 -1.55 19.01
N GLU A 204 7.39 -2.46 18.06
CA GLU A 204 8.42 -3.39 17.60
C GLU A 204 8.86 -3.10 16.15
N CYS A 205 8.48 -1.95 15.59
CA CYS A 205 8.99 -1.53 14.29
C CYS A 205 10.50 -1.25 14.38
N VAL A 206 11.21 -1.56 13.30
CA VAL A 206 12.65 -1.41 13.21
C VAL A 206 13.00 -0.67 11.92
N ASP A 207 13.80 0.39 12.07
CA ASP A 207 14.37 1.11 10.94
C ASP A 207 15.51 0.29 10.32
N ASN A 208 15.60 0.34 8.99
CA ASN A 208 16.72 -0.28 8.29
C ASN A 208 17.98 0.59 8.43
N PRO A 209 19.08 0.09 9.01
CA PRO A 209 20.31 0.86 9.15
C PRO A 209 20.97 1.18 7.80
N HIS A 210 20.59 0.50 6.72
CA HIS A 210 21.12 0.70 5.38
C HIS A 210 20.25 1.61 4.50
N TYR A 211 19.15 2.15 5.02
CA TYR A 211 18.27 3.03 4.24
C TYR A 211 18.99 4.33 3.84
N GLU A 212 18.92 4.68 2.56
CA GLU A 212 19.48 5.92 2.01
C GLU A 212 18.37 6.71 1.28
N PRO A 213 17.94 7.87 1.81
CA PRO A 213 17.00 8.73 1.12
C PRO A 213 17.52 9.16 -0.26
N TRP A 214 16.77 8.86 -1.32
CA TRP A 214 17.18 9.13 -2.70
C TRP A 214 16.62 10.46 -3.27
N ARG A 215 15.82 11.16 -2.47
CA ARG A 215 15.19 12.44 -2.80
C ARG A 215 15.82 13.53 -1.94
N GLY A 216 16.49 14.48 -2.59
CA GLY A 216 17.12 15.65 -1.98
C GLY A 216 16.79 16.92 -2.75
#